data_AF-A0A1G9MNR0-F1
#
_entry.id   AF-A0A1G9MNR0-F1
#
_cell.length_a   1.000
_cell.length_b   1.000
_cell.length_c   1.000
_cell.angle_alpha   90.00
_cell.angle_beta   90.00
_cell.angle_gamma   90.00
#
_symmetry.space_group_name_H-M   'P 1'
#
loop_
_entity.id
_entity.type
_entity.pdbx_description
1 polymer ?
#
loop_
_entity_poly.entity_id
_entity_poly.type
_entity_poly.pdbx_seq_one_letter_code
_entity_poly.pdbx_strand_id
1 'polypeptide(L)'
;MKPPSPEAIQQALSEVHRQIDHARVNVSHADTKAALLAAGAIPITALFVTSPLLNGHFGFSVAMSWIGIGFMLLAITSLGAVVWPRLAGTSGIRNGANRSAQQIVARTLETSSSPARQLEAAAAELSFLSTLALSKFRKIQAAILCFAVAAVFMLVAAVA
;
A
#
# COMPACT_ATOMS: atom_id res chain seq x y z
N MET A 1 -1.46 -31.40 24.90
CA MET A 1 -1.83 -29.97 25.10
C MET A 1 -3.29 -29.93 25.56
N LYS A 2 -3.58 -29.23 26.66
CA LYS A 2 -4.96 -29.12 27.20
C LYS A 2 -5.79 -28.25 26.24
N PRO A 3 -7.01 -28.66 25.84
CA PRO A 3 -7.84 -27.82 24.98
C PRO A 3 -8.13 -26.48 25.70
N PRO A 4 -8.06 -25.35 24.97
CA PRO A 4 -8.30 -24.03 25.55
C PRO A 4 -9.73 -23.94 26.12
N SER A 5 -9.89 -23.26 27.24
CA SER A 5 -11.21 -23.03 27.82
C SER A 5 -12.07 -22.15 26.89
N PRO A 6 -13.41 -22.27 26.94
CA PRO A 6 -14.31 -21.42 26.16
C PRO A 6 -14.06 -19.91 26.37
N GLU A 7 -13.72 -19.52 27.59
CA GLU A 7 -13.34 -18.14 27.95
C GLU A 7 -12.05 -17.68 27.27
N ALA A 8 -11.03 -18.56 27.19
CA ALA A 8 -9.79 -18.26 26.49
C ALA A 8 -10.00 -18.09 24.98
N ILE A 9 -10.95 -18.85 24.38
CA ILE A 9 -11.32 -18.71 22.97
C ILE A 9 -12.03 -17.37 22.73
N GLN A 10 -12.95 -16.96 23.62
CA GLN A 10 -13.62 -15.66 23.51
C GLN A 10 -12.66 -14.48 23.67
N GLN A 11 -11.72 -14.55 24.62
CA GLN A 11 -10.68 -13.53 24.79
C GLN A 11 -9.73 -13.47 23.59
N ALA A 12 -9.35 -14.62 23.04
CA ALA A 12 -8.53 -14.66 21.83
C ALA A 12 -9.27 -14.07 20.62
N LEU A 13 -10.57 -14.37 20.47
CA LEU A 13 -11.38 -13.77 19.41
C LEU A 13 -11.50 -12.25 19.56
N SER A 14 -11.76 -11.73 20.75
CA SER A 14 -11.89 -10.27 20.95
C SER A 14 -10.57 -9.54 20.67
N GLU A 15 -9.44 -10.11 21.08
CA GLU A 15 -8.12 -9.55 20.80
C GLU A 15 -7.79 -9.61 19.29
N VAL A 16 -8.09 -10.71 18.60
CA VAL A 16 -7.89 -10.80 17.14
C VAL A 16 -8.75 -9.78 16.40
N HIS A 17 -10.01 -9.58 16.79
CA HIS A 17 -10.86 -8.54 16.20
C HIS A 17 -10.29 -7.14 16.43
N ARG A 18 -9.82 -6.85 17.65
CA ARG A 18 -9.14 -5.58 17.95
C ARG A 18 -7.92 -5.37 17.05
N GLN A 19 -7.10 -6.40 16.84
CA GLN A 19 -5.94 -6.32 15.95
C GLN A 19 -6.32 -6.16 14.47
N ILE A 20 -7.42 -6.78 14.03
CA ILE A 20 -7.98 -6.59 12.68
C ILE A 20 -8.37 -5.13 12.48
N ASP A 21 -9.06 -4.51 13.44
CA ASP A 21 -9.45 -3.10 13.36
C ASP A 21 -8.23 -2.18 13.32
N HIS A 22 -7.21 -2.43 14.14
CA HIS A 22 -5.95 -1.72 14.06
C HIS A 22 -5.26 -1.89 12.69
N ALA A 23 -5.27 -3.10 12.13
CA ALA A 23 -4.67 -3.37 10.82
C ALA A 23 -5.43 -2.63 9.69
N ARG A 24 -6.77 -2.58 9.75
CA ARG A 24 -7.59 -1.80 8.81
C ARG A 24 -7.29 -0.31 8.88
N VAL A 25 -7.16 0.24 10.09
CA VAL A 25 -6.73 1.65 10.28
C VAL A 25 -5.35 1.89 9.69
N ASN A 26 -4.39 0.99 9.90
CA ASN A 26 -3.04 1.12 9.33
C ASN A 26 -3.04 1.08 7.80
N VAL A 27 -3.87 0.23 7.18
CA VAL A 27 -4.05 0.21 5.72
C VAL A 27 -4.62 1.55 5.23
N SER A 28 -5.66 2.07 5.90
CA SER A 28 -6.25 3.38 5.58
C SER A 28 -5.24 4.52 5.71
N HIS A 29 -4.47 4.54 6.80
CA HIS A 29 -3.39 5.51 6.99
C HIS A 29 -2.33 5.43 5.89
N ALA A 30 -1.96 4.23 5.44
CA ALA A 30 -1.03 4.07 4.33
C ALA A 30 -1.59 4.65 3.02
N ASP A 31 -2.88 4.45 2.75
CA ASP A 31 -3.56 5.00 1.57
C ASP A 31 -3.63 6.53 1.60
N THR A 32 -4.02 7.10 2.74
CA THR A 32 -4.05 8.56 2.93
C THR A 32 -2.66 9.18 2.78
N LYS A 33 -1.63 8.56 3.37
CA LYS A 33 -0.23 9.04 3.21
C LYS A 33 0.22 8.98 1.76
N ALA A 34 -0.08 7.89 1.06
CA ALA A 34 0.27 7.76 -0.35
C ALA A 34 -0.47 8.78 -1.22
N ALA A 35 -1.76 9.03 -0.96
CA ALA A 35 -2.56 10.02 -1.66
C ALA A 35 -2.04 11.45 -1.42
N LEU A 36 -1.71 11.81 -0.18
CA LEU A 36 -1.14 13.12 0.16
C LEU A 36 0.24 13.32 -0.49
N LEU A 37 1.10 12.30 -0.45
CA LEU A 37 2.40 12.33 -1.13
C LEU A 37 2.24 12.50 -2.64
N ALA A 38 1.29 11.77 -3.25
CA ALA A 38 1.02 11.87 -4.68
C ALA A 38 0.47 13.25 -5.07
N ALA A 39 -0.42 13.83 -4.25
CA ALA A 39 -1.01 15.14 -4.48
C ALA A 39 0.04 16.25 -4.55
N GLY A 40 1.10 16.18 -3.74
CA GLY A 40 2.24 17.11 -3.82
C GLY A 40 3.23 16.74 -4.92
N ALA A 41 3.57 15.47 -5.06
CA ALA A 41 4.64 15.04 -5.95
C ALA A 41 4.30 15.15 -7.45
N ILE A 42 3.04 14.87 -7.84
CA ILE A 42 2.60 14.92 -9.24
C ILE A 42 2.77 16.32 -9.85
N PRO A 43 2.22 17.40 -9.25
CA PRO A 43 2.38 18.75 -9.83
C PRO A 43 3.83 19.21 -9.82
N ILE A 44 4.61 18.89 -8.78
CA ILE A 44 6.04 19.21 -8.72
C ILE A 44 6.80 18.51 -9.86
N THR A 45 6.55 17.22 -10.07
CA THR A 45 7.17 16.46 -11.15
C THR A 45 6.78 17.00 -12.52
N ALA A 46 5.51 17.38 -12.71
CA ALA A 46 5.04 17.97 -13.95
C ALA A 46 5.76 19.30 -14.27
N LEU A 47 5.95 20.17 -13.26
CA LEU A 47 6.71 21.41 -13.40
C LEU A 47 8.19 21.15 -13.74
N PHE A 48 8.80 20.13 -13.14
CA PHE A 48 10.18 19.77 -13.45
C PHE A 48 10.35 19.11 -14.83
N VAL A 49 9.33 18.42 -15.34
CA VAL A 49 9.36 17.87 -16.70
C VAL A 49 9.30 18.99 -17.76
N THR A 50 8.53 20.04 -17.51
CA THR A 50 8.39 21.16 -18.46
C THR A 50 9.59 22.10 -18.47
N SER A 51 10.34 22.20 -17.36
CA SER A 51 11.48 23.14 -17.23
C SER A 51 12.64 22.90 -18.24
N PRO A 52 13.17 21.68 -18.42
CA PRO A 52 14.23 21.41 -19.41
C PRO A 52 13.80 21.66 -20.85
N LEU A 53 12.51 21.43 -21.16
CA LEU A 53 11.95 21.62 -22.49
C LEU A 53 11.83 23.10 -22.88
N LEU A 54 11.65 23.99 -21.89
CA LEU A 54 11.52 25.43 -22.12
C LEU A 54 12.87 26.15 -22.20
N ASN A 55 13.90 25.62 -21.53
CA ASN A 55 15.18 26.31 -21.42
C ASN A 55 16.15 26.04 -22.58
N GLY A 56 15.93 25.06 -23.45
CA GLY A 56 16.70 24.86 -24.69
C GLY A 56 18.21 24.60 -24.51
N HIS A 57 18.67 24.39 -23.27
CA HIS A 57 20.08 24.12 -22.96
C HIS A 57 20.39 22.65 -23.23
N PHE A 58 21.49 22.36 -23.93
CA PHE A 58 22.04 21.00 -24.07
C PHE A 58 23.30 20.90 -23.22
N GLY A 59 23.39 19.91 -22.33
CA GLY A 59 24.54 19.76 -21.44
C GLY A 59 24.32 18.84 -20.24
N PHE A 60 25.33 18.79 -19.35
CA PHE A 60 25.35 17.94 -18.16
C PHE A 60 24.16 18.19 -17.22
N SER A 61 23.78 19.47 -17.01
CA SER A 61 22.62 19.86 -16.20
C SER A 61 21.30 19.25 -16.72
N VAL A 62 21.11 19.19 -18.04
CA VAL A 62 19.91 18.59 -18.65
C VAL A 62 19.91 17.07 -18.52
N ALA A 63 21.06 16.41 -18.67
CA ALA A 63 21.18 14.98 -18.40
C ALA A 63 20.81 14.64 -16.95
N MET A 64 21.31 15.42 -15.98
CA MET A 64 20.99 15.25 -14.56
C MET A 64 19.50 15.51 -14.26
N SER A 65 18.90 16.51 -14.90
CA SER A 65 17.47 16.80 -14.78
C SER A 65 16.61 15.63 -15.26
N TRP A 66 16.93 15.03 -16.41
CA TRP A 66 16.21 13.86 -16.93
C TRP A 66 16.34 12.62 -16.04
N ILE A 67 17.52 12.39 -15.45
CA ILE A 67 17.71 11.32 -14.46
C ILE A 67 16.82 11.57 -13.24
N GLY A 68 16.82 12.80 -12.71
CA GLY A 68 15.95 13.21 -11.61
C GLY A 68 14.46 12.98 -11.91
N ILE A 69 14.00 13.37 -13.11
CA ILE A 69 12.62 13.14 -13.59
C ILE A 69 12.32 11.64 -13.62
N GLY A 70 13.24 10.82 -14.13
CA GLY A 70 13.08 9.36 -14.14
C GLY A 70 12.82 8.79 -12.75
N PHE A 71 13.58 9.24 -11.74
CA PHE A 71 13.34 8.84 -10.34
C PHE A 71 12.01 9.36 -9.79
N MET A 72 11.59 10.59 -10.13
CA MET A 72 10.26 11.10 -9.74
C MET A 72 9.12 10.27 -10.34
N LEU A 73 9.24 9.86 -11.60
CA LEU A 73 8.25 8.97 -12.25
C LEU A 73 8.22 7.58 -11.61
N LEU A 74 9.38 7.02 -11.25
CA LEU A 74 9.46 5.77 -10.49
C LEU A 74 8.81 5.89 -9.10
N ALA A 75 8.95 7.05 -8.46
CA ALA A 75 8.30 7.33 -7.18
C ALA A 75 6.77 7.43 -7.33
N ILE A 76 6.28 8.16 -8.35
CA ILE A 76 4.83 8.29 -8.65
C ILE A 76 4.22 6.93 -8.97
N THR A 77 4.86 6.12 -9.81
CA THR A 77 4.38 4.76 -10.12
C THR A 77 4.35 3.87 -8.88
N SER A 78 5.34 4.01 -7.98
CA SER A 78 5.36 3.30 -6.69
C SER A 78 4.21 3.73 -5.78
N LEU A 79 3.87 5.03 -5.72
CA LEU A 79 2.71 5.55 -5.00
C LEU A 79 1.39 5.09 -5.62
N GLY A 80 1.28 5.12 -6.95
CA GLY A 80 0.14 4.58 -7.69
C GLY A 80 -0.09 3.11 -7.38
N ALA A 81 0.98 2.32 -7.24
CA ALA A 81 0.89 0.91 -6.85
C ALA A 81 0.54 0.66 -5.36
N VAL A 82 0.52 1.69 -4.52
CA VAL A 82 -0.01 1.62 -3.14
C VAL A 82 -1.53 1.78 -3.15
N VAL A 83 -2.02 2.75 -3.92
CA VAL A 83 -3.44 3.12 -4.02
C VAL A 83 -4.20 2.17 -4.95
N TRP A 84 -3.57 1.66 -6.01
CA TRP A 84 -4.23 0.78 -6.96
C TRP A 84 -4.56 -0.57 -6.31
N PRO A 85 -5.83 -1.00 -6.33
CA PRO A 85 -6.20 -2.31 -5.82
C PRO A 85 -5.46 -3.37 -6.62
N ARG A 86 -4.68 -4.23 -5.94
CA ARG A 86 -3.96 -5.32 -6.59
C ARG A 86 -4.95 -6.25 -7.29
N LEU A 87 -5.03 -6.14 -8.61
CA LEU A 87 -5.70 -7.11 -9.49
C LEU A 87 -4.88 -8.41 -9.65
N ALA A 88 -3.63 -8.41 -9.20
CA ALA A 88 -2.74 -9.57 -9.22
C ALA A 88 -2.87 -10.40 -7.94
N GLY A 89 -3.29 -11.66 -8.10
CA GLY A 89 -3.46 -12.64 -7.03
C GLY A 89 -4.92 -12.83 -6.58
N THR A 90 -5.12 -13.74 -5.63
CA THR A 90 -6.38 -14.03 -4.91
C THR A 90 -6.76 -12.91 -3.92
N SER A 91 -6.48 -11.65 -4.27
CA SER A 91 -6.78 -10.50 -3.40
C SER A 91 -8.29 -10.34 -3.22
N GLY A 92 -8.69 -9.90 -2.02
CA GLY A 92 -10.08 -9.90 -1.55
C GLY A 92 -11.09 -9.13 -2.41
N ILE A 93 -10.65 -8.21 -3.28
CA ILE A 93 -11.58 -7.47 -4.16
C ILE A 93 -12.02 -8.33 -5.34
N ARG A 94 -11.11 -9.03 -6.03
CA ARG A 94 -11.48 -9.93 -7.14
C ARG A 94 -12.19 -11.19 -6.62
N ASN A 95 -11.69 -11.74 -5.52
CA ASN A 95 -12.33 -12.89 -4.87
C ASN A 95 -13.66 -12.54 -4.19
N GLY A 96 -13.81 -11.32 -3.68
CA GLY A 96 -15.05 -10.83 -3.08
C GLY A 96 -16.09 -10.46 -4.14
N ALA A 97 -15.69 -9.76 -5.20
CA ALA A 97 -16.57 -9.35 -6.30
C ALA A 97 -17.08 -10.53 -7.14
N ASN A 98 -16.31 -11.62 -7.26
CA ASN A 98 -16.71 -12.80 -8.02
C ASN A 98 -17.50 -13.83 -7.19
N ARG A 99 -17.71 -13.61 -5.88
CA ARG A 99 -18.53 -14.50 -5.06
C ARG A 99 -19.99 -14.10 -5.14
N SER A 100 -20.86 -15.07 -5.36
CA SER A 100 -22.30 -14.83 -5.25
C SER A 100 -22.67 -14.58 -3.78
N ALA A 101 -23.75 -13.82 -3.55
CA ALA A 101 -24.27 -13.58 -2.20
C ALA A 101 -24.55 -14.91 -1.45
N GLN A 102 -25.00 -15.94 -2.17
CA GLN A 102 -25.24 -17.28 -1.63
C GLN A 102 -23.95 -17.97 -1.15
N GLN A 103 -22.85 -17.83 -1.88
CA GLN A 103 -21.54 -18.36 -1.47
C GLN A 103 -20.99 -17.63 -0.24
N ILE A 104 -21.24 -16.32 -0.13
CA ILE A 104 -20.85 -15.54 1.06
C ILE A 104 -21.63 -16.04 2.28
N VAL A 105 -22.95 -16.17 2.17
CA VAL A 105 -23.81 -16.63 3.27
C VAL A 105 -23.46 -18.06 3.69
N ALA A 106 -23.30 -18.99 2.74
CA ALA A 106 -22.93 -20.38 3.04
C ALA A 106 -21.58 -20.46 3.79
N ARG A 107 -20.58 -19.69 3.36
CA ARG A 107 -19.26 -19.65 3.99
C ARG A 107 -19.30 -19.01 5.38
N THR A 108 -20.09 -17.95 5.56
CA THR A 108 -20.29 -17.33 6.87
C THR A 108 -20.96 -18.31 7.84
N LEU A 109 -21.97 -19.05 7.39
CA LEU A 109 -22.63 -20.07 8.20
C LEU A 109 -21.67 -21.23 8.58
N GLU A 110 -20.85 -21.70 7.65
CA GLU A 110 -19.82 -22.74 7.89
C GLU A 110 -18.68 -22.28 8.82
N THR A 111 -18.39 -20.98 8.82
CA THR A 111 -17.34 -20.40 9.68
C THR A 111 -17.91 -20.16 11.08
N SER A 112 -19.16 -19.71 11.18
CA SER A 112 -19.86 -19.47 12.44
C SER A 112 -20.18 -20.76 13.21
N SER A 113 -20.17 -21.92 12.55
CA SER A 113 -20.55 -23.21 13.16
C SER A 113 -19.56 -23.76 14.19
N SER A 114 -18.32 -23.23 14.27
CA SER A 114 -17.41 -23.61 15.36
C SER A 114 -16.51 -22.42 15.79
N PRO A 115 -16.28 -22.22 17.11
CA PRO A 115 -15.39 -21.18 17.60
C PRO A 115 -13.95 -21.30 17.09
N ALA A 116 -13.47 -22.52 16.86
CA ALA A 116 -12.12 -22.77 16.33
C ALA A 116 -11.97 -22.28 14.89
N ARG A 117 -12.96 -22.55 14.02
CA ARG A 117 -12.97 -22.04 12.64
C ARG A 117 -13.10 -20.51 12.57
N GLN A 118 -13.86 -19.89 13.47
CA GLN A 118 -13.92 -18.44 13.57
C GLN A 118 -12.55 -17.84 13.89
N LEU A 119 -11.82 -18.45 14.83
CA LEU A 119 -10.48 -18.01 15.20
C LEU A 119 -9.48 -18.16 14.04
N GLU A 120 -9.50 -19.29 13.33
CA GLU A 120 -8.66 -19.52 12.15
C GLU A 120 -8.94 -18.52 11.03
N ALA A 121 -10.22 -18.25 10.74
CA ALA A 121 -10.62 -17.28 9.74
C ALA A 121 -10.17 -15.86 10.10
N ALA A 122 -10.35 -15.47 11.37
CA ALA A 122 -9.94 -14.16 11.87
C ALA A 122 -8.40 -14.00 11.88
N ALA A 123 -7.66 -15.04 12.26
CA ALA A 123 -6.20 -15.06 12.19
C ALA A 123 -5.69 -14.94 10.74
N ALA A 124 -6.35 -15.61 9.79
CA ALA A 124 -6.03 -15.50 8.37
C ALA A 124 -6.30 -14.08 7.83
N GLU A 125 -7.42 -13.46 8.24
CA GLU A 125 -7.72 -12.06 7.89
C GLU A 125 -6.66 -11.10 8.46
N LEU A 126 -6.29 -11.26 9.72
CA LEU A 126 -5.25 -10.45 10.35
C LEU A 126 -3.89 -10.59 9.66
N SER A 127 -3.49 -11.83 9.34
CA SER A 127 -2.25 -12.10 8.61
C SER A 127 -2.24 -11.45 7.23
N PHE A 128 -3.38 -11.50 6.53
CA PHE A 128 -3.54 -10.83 5.23
C PHE A 128 -3.44 -9.30 5.36
N LEU A 129 -4.17 -8.70 6.31
CA LEU A 129 -4.18 -7.25 6.50
C LEU A 129 -2.83 -6.70 6.95
N SER A 130 -2.15 -7.40 7.86
CA SER A 130 -0.80 -7.01 8.32
C SER A 130 0.24 -7.11 7.20
N THR A 131 0.21 -8.18 6.41
CA THR A 131 1.07 -8.33 5.21
C THR A 131 0.78 -7.24 4.18
N LEU A 132 -0.49 -6.89 3.98
CA LEU A 132 -0.91 -5.82 3.07
C LEU A 132 -0.37 -4.47 3.56
N ALA A 133 -0.56 -4.14 4.84
CA ALA A 133 -0.07 -2.91 5.45
C ALA A 133 1.45 -2.79 5.30
N LEU A 134 2.20 -3.84 5.67
CA LEU A 134 3.66 -3.88 5.52
C LEU A 134 4.08 -3.64 4.07
N SER A 135 3.42 -4.30 3.12
CA SER A 135 3.75 -4.15 1.72
C SER A 135 3.45 -2.73 1.19
N LYS A 136 2.38 -2.08 1.65
CA LYS A 136 2.08 -0.68 1.32
C LYS A 136 3.15 0.25 1.88
N PHE A 137 3.54 0.09 3.15
CA PHE A 137 4.61 0.89 3.75
C PHE A 137 5.96 0.73 3.04
N ARG A 138 6.34 -0.49 2.63
CA ARG A 138 7.58 -0.71 1.85
C ARG A 138 7.57 0.04 0.52
N LYS A 139 6.42 0.10 -0.16
CA LYS A 139 6.27 0.88 -1.40
C LYS A 139 6.33 2.39 -1.16
N ILE A 140 5.72 2.88 -0.08
CA ILE A 140 5.83 4.29 0.33
C ILE A 140 7.31 4.63 0.61
N GLN A 141 8.03 3.77 1.33
CA GLN A 141 9.45 3.97 1.61
C GLN A 141 10.29 3.99 0.32
N ALA A 142 10.02 3.08 -0.62
CA ALA A 142 10.67 3.10 -1.93
C ALA A 142 10.39 4.41 -2.69
N ALA A 143 9.15 4.90 -2.67
CA ALA A 143 8.80 6.18 -3.29
C ALA A 143 9.55 7.37 -2.65
N ILE A 144 9.63 7.41 -1.31
CA ILE A 144 10.38 8.44 -0.58
C ILE A 144 11.87 8.41 -0.97
N LEU A 145 12.47 7.21 -1.04
CA LEU A 145 13.87 7.07 -1.47
C LEU A 145 14.07 7.55 -2.91
N CYS A 146 13.15 7.21 -3.82
CA CYS A 146 13.20 7.71 -5.20
C CYS A 146 13.09 9.24 -5.27
N PHE A 147 12.20 9.87 -4.48
CA PHE A 147 12.13 11.33 -4.41
C PHE A 147 13.39 11.96 -3.82
N ALA A 148 14.00 11.36 -2.80
CA ALA A 148 15.25 11.84 -2.21
C ALA A 148 16.40 11.80 -3.24
N VAL A 149 16.53 10.69 -3.97
CA VAL A 149 17.52 10.57 -5.05
C VAL A 149 17.24 11.58 -6.17
N ALA A 150 15.97 11.74 -6.57
CA ALA A 150 15.58 12.74 -7.55
C ALA A 150 15.96 14.16 -7.12
N ALA A 151 15.75 14.50 -5.85
CA ALA A 151 16.09 15.82 -5.30
C ALA A 151 17.61 16.09 -5.39
N VAL A 152 18.45 15.09 -5.13
CA VAL A 152 19.91 15.22 -5.30
C VAL A 152 20.27 15.53 -6.75
N PHE A 153 19.70 14.79 -7.72
CA PHE A 153 19.95 15.04 -9.13
C PHE A 153 19.45 16.41 -9.59
N MET A 154 18.29 16.85 -9.11
CA MET A 154 17.76 18.18 -9.40
C MET A 154 18.62 19.30 -8.82
N LEU A 155 19.16 19.10 -7.61
CA LEU A 155 20.08 20.05 -6.99
C LEU A 155 21.40 20.14 -7.74
N VAL A 156 21.96 18.99 -8.16
CA VAL A 156 23.17 18.95 -9.01
C VAL A 156 22.91 19.66 -10.34
N ALA A 157 21.76 19.42 -10.97
CA ALA A 157 21.39 20.09 -12.21
C ALA A 157 21.23 21.61 -12.05
N ALA A 158 20.74 22.08 -10.90
CA ALA A 158 20.54 23.50 -10.64
C ALA A 158 21.85 24.27 -10.39
N VAL A 159 22.92 23.57 -9.97
CA VAL A 159 24.21 24.19 -9.58
C VAL A 159 25.31 23.98 -10.64
N ALA A 160 25.13 23.03 -11.56
CA ALA A 160 26.07 22.72 -12.65
C ALA A 160 25.72 23.47 -13.94
#